data_AF-A0A319BT47-F1
#
_entry.id   AF-A0A319BT47-F1
#
_cell.length_a   1.000
_cell.length_b   1.000
_cell.length_c   1.000
_cell.angle_alpha   90.00
_cell.angle_beta   90.00
_cell.angle_gamma   90.00
#
_symmetry.space_group_name_H-M   'P 1'
#
loop_
_entity.id
_entity.type
_entity.pdbx_description
1 polymer ?
#
loop_
_entity_poly.entity_id
_entity_poly.type
_entity_poly.pdbx_seq_one_letter_code
_entity_poly.pdbx_strand_id
1 'polypeptide(L)'
;MLRSLLSRGGLIRNDDYIFPSVDPTQDGPDCKQDCADCTVQFPSKVKVETSRPLYGHIKEFHTHVLVATGKSDWTEHVENEKGSLMEAFDASSNQSKHGRMMISASNLQSHHEEEENENNGTTILLLPSFTFLDSVHKADVREVVDRYIDAPLSNKGLVAHDPASQLSPRPCQYDYVVLLCSHRRRDARCGITAPLIKKELERHLRPLGLYRDANDERPGGVGIFFVSHVGGHKFSANVLVYRKAQEQMIWLARIRPEHCAGIVKYTLLQGKVVHPESQLRGGFDRCRGVTSW
;
A
#
# COMPACT_ATOMS: atom_id res chain seq x y z
N MET A 1 -32.56 13.29 -16.47
CA MET A 1 -33.33 12.17 -15.87
C MET A 1 -32.77 11.91 -14.48
N LEU A 2 -33.62 12.03 -13.47
CA LEU A 2 -33.29 12.05 -12.04
C LEU A 2 -32.48 10.80 -11.61
N ARG A 3 -31.26 10.99 -11.11
CA ARG A 3 -30.59 9.96 -10.29
C ARG A 3 -31.10 10.08 -8.87
N SER A 4 -31.78 9.01 -8.45
CA SER A 4 -32.45 8.83 -7.17
C SER A 4 -31.49 8.96 -5.98
N LEU A 5 -31.90 9.80 -5.03
CA LEU A 5 -31.43 9.86 -3.65
C LEU A 5 -32.07 8.71 -2.86
N LEU A 6 -31.38 7.58 -2.76
CA LEU A 6 -31.68 6.54 -1.75
C LEU A 6 -30.38 5.93 -1.23
N SER A 7 -29.64 6.69 -0.41
CA SER A 7 -28.71 6.08 0.55
C SER A 7 -29.52 5.66 1.77
N ARG A 8 -30.06 4.44 1.73
CA ARG A 8 -30.56 3.73 2.90
C ARG A 8 -29.49 2.73 3.30
N GLY A 9 -29.06 2.79 4.55
CA GLY A 9 -28.08 1.87 5.14
C GLY A 9 -28.58 0.43 5.12
N GLY A 10 -28.30 -0.27 4.02
CA GLY A 10 -28.32 -1.71 3.98
C GLY A 10 -27.07 -2.25 4.66
N LEU A 11 -27.24 -3.25 5.51
CA LEU A 11 -26.12 -4.10 5.95
C LEU A 11 -25.50 -4.71 4.69
N ILE A 12 -24.22 -4.40 4.44
CA ILE A 12 -23.43 -5.02 3.37
C ILE A 12 -23.45 -6.52 3.64
N ARG A 13 -23.93 -7.32 2.68
CA ARG A 13 -23.88 -8.78 2.77
C ARG A 13 -22.45 -9.22 2.44
N ASN A 14 -22.01 -10.37 2.95
CA ASN A 14 -20.66 -10.88 2.66
C ASN A 14 -20.39 -11.05 1.15
N ASP A 15 -21.43 -11.26 0.34
CA ASP A 15 -21.32 -11.39 -1.11
C ASP A 15 -21.11 -10.06 -1.85
N ASP A 16 -21.22 -8.92 -1.15
CA ASP A 16 -21.05 -7.58 -1.71
C ASP A 16 -19.57 -7.11 -1.69
N TYR A 17 -18.68 -7.86 -1.05
CA TYR A 17 -17.24 -7.56 -1.02
C TYR A 17 -16.57 -8.01 -2.33
N ILE A 18 -15.72 -7.15 -2.90
CA ILE A 18 -15.00 -7.49 -4.14
C ILE A 18 -13.95 -8.60 -3.93
N PHE A 19 -13.50 -8.82 -2.70
CA PHE A 19 -12.54 -9.86 -2.34
C PHE A 19 -13.25 -11.04 -1.68
N PRO A 20 -12.86 -12.28 -2.02
CA PRO A 20 -13.42 -13.46 -1.36
C PRO A 20 -13.11 -13.43 0.14
N SER A 21 -14.06 -13.92 0.93
CA SER A 21 -13.84 -14.13 2.37
C SER A 21 -13.30 -15.54 2.63
N VAL A 22 -12.68 -15.76 3.78
CA VAL A 22 -12.36 -17.12 4.22
C VAL A 22 -13.63 -17.93 4.47
N ASP A 23 -13.61 -19.19 4.07
CA ASP A 23 -14.72 -20.14 4.18
C ASP A 23 -14.27 -21.32 5.05
N PRO A 24 -14.85 -21.54 6.25
CA PRO A 24 -14.45 -22.65 7.12
C PRO A 24 -14.55 -24.03 6.48
N THR A 25 -15.39 -24.21 5.46
CA THR A 25 -15.51 -25.49 4.74
C THR A 25 -14.35 -25.74 3.78
N GLN A 26 -13.66 -24.69 3.32
CA GLN A 26 -12.53 -24.75 2.39
C GLN A 26 -11.19 -24.49 3.07
N ASP A 27 -11.16 -23.50 3.97
CA ASP A 27 -9.97 -22.95 4.61
C ASP A 27 -9.70 -23.56 6.00
N GLY A 28 -10.61 -24.44 6.46
CA GLY A 28 -10.57 -25.12 7.75
C GLY A 28 -11.34 -24.39 8.86
N PRO A 29 -11.74 -25.12 9.93
CA PRO A 29 -12.62 -24.57 10.98
C PRO A 29 -12.02 -23.35 11.68
N ASP A 30 -10.69 -23.27 11.75
CA ASP A 30 -9.96 -22.22 12.46
C ASP A 30 -9.59 -21.04 11.54
N CYS A 31 -10.16 -20.93 10.33
CA CYS A 31 -9.77 -19.90 9.38
C CYS A 31 -10.10 -18.46 9.83
N LYS A 32 -11.03 -18.33 10.78
CA LYS A 32 -11.40 -17.06 11.44
C LYS A 32 -10.78 -16.90 12.82
N GLN A 33 -10.01 -17.88 13.28
CA GLN A 33 -9.39 -17.82 14.60
C GLN A 33 -8.19 -16.88 14.55
N ASP A 34 -8.24 -15.86 15.40
CA ASP A 34 -7.10 -14.98 15.61
C ASP A 34 -5.97 -15.72 16.35
N CYS A 35 -4.75 -15.24 16.17
CA CYS A 35 -3.53 -15.83 16.72
C CYS A 35 -3.62 -16.15 18.22
N ALA A 36 -3.40 -17.42 18.59
CA ALA A 36 -3.45 -17.88 19.97
C ALA A 36 -2.14 -17.67 20.77
N ASP A 37 -1.00 -17.52 20.07
CA ASP A 37 0.35 -17.47 20.65
C ASP A 37 1.04 -16.10 20.48
N CYS A 38 0.29 -15.07 20.07
CA CYS A 38 0.86 -13.76 19.79
C CYS A 38 1.39 -13.10 21.06
N THR A 39 2.69 -12.79 21.05
CA THR A 39 3.37 -12.17 22.20
C THR A 39 3.29 -10.65 22.17
N VAL A 40 3.09 -10.06 20.99
CA VAL A 40 2.94 -8.61 20.85
C VAL A 40 1.51 -8.20 21.20
N GLN A 41 1.38 -7.32 22.18
CA GLN A 41 0.09 -6.84 22.68
C GLN A 41 -0.28 -5.48 22.07
N PHE A 42 -1.56 -5.32 21.71
CA PHE A 42 -2.06 -4.03 21.23
C PHE A 42 -2.20 -3.04 22.41
N PRO A 43 -1.61 -1.83 22.36
CA PRO A 43 -1.65 -0.90 23.49
C PRO A 43 -3.07 -0.41 23.81
N SER A 44 -3.52 -0.59 25.05
CA SER A 44 -4.88 -0.22 25.50
C SER A 44 -5.19 1.29 25.41
N LYS A 45 -4.15 2.13 25.40
CA LYS A 45 -4.24 3.58 25.23
C LYS A 45 -4.57 3.99 23.79
N VAL A 46 -4.26 3.15 22.81
CA VAL A 46 -4.58 3.42 21.40
C VAL A 46 -6.07 3.16 21.18
N LYS A 47 -6.84 4.24 21.00
CA LYS A 47 -8.27 4.15 20.71
C LYS A 47 -8.49 4.02 19.20
N VAL A 48 -9.27 3.03 18.80
CA VAL A 48 -9.61 2.76 17.40
C VAL A 48 -11.12 2.89 17.24
N GLU A 49 -11.55 3.61 16.21
CA GLU A 49 -12.96 3.75 15.84
C GLU A 49 -13.45 2.44 15.23
N THR A 50 -14.38 1.76 15.90
CA THR A 50 -14.94 0.46 15.49
C THR A 50 -16.38 0.55 14.96
N SER A 51 -17.10 1.65 15.20
CA SER A 51 -18.53 1.76 14.92
C SER A 51 -18.86 2.14 13.49
N ARG A 52 -17.99 2.92 12.83
CA ARG A 52 -18.27 3.43 11.48
C ARG A 52 -18.04 2.36 10.40
N PRO A 53 -18.86 2.34 9.34
CA PRO A 53 -18.58 1.55 8.13
C PRO A 53 -17.21 1.93 7.54
N LEU A 54 -16.47 0.91 7.08
CA LEU A 54 -15.15 1.08 6.46
C LEU A 54 -15.16 0.93 4.95
N TYR A 55 -15.88 -0.08 4.47
CA TYR A 55 -15.85 -0.52 3.07
C TYR A 55 -16.45 0.54 2.13
N GLY A 56 -15.75 0.84 1.03
CA GLY A 56 -16.21 1.81 0.02
C GLY A 56 -16.07 3.28 0.46
N HIS A 57 -15.12 3.57 1.35
CA HIS A 57 -14.86 4.92 1.88
C HIS A 57 -13.37 5.30 1.86
N ILE A 58 -12.67 4.94 0.78
CA ILE A 58 -11.33 5.39 0.41
C ILE A 58 -11.41 6.26 -0.85
N LYS A 59 -10.46 7.18 -1.00
CA LYS A 59 -10.37 8.00 -2.22
C LYS A 59 -9.80 7.14 -3.34
N GLU A 60 -10.49 7.09 -4.46
CA GLU A 60 -9.99 6.45 -5.69
C GLU A 60 -8.61 6.97 -6.10
N PHE A 61 -7.78 6.06 -6.59
CA PHE A 61 -6.49 6.37 -7.23
C PHE A 61 -6.13 5.24 -8.20
N HIS A 62 -5.44 5.55 -9.29
CA HIS A 62 -5.03 4.53 -10.27
C HIS A 62 -3.57 4.08 -10.08
N THR A 63 -2.71 4.95 -9.52
CA THR A 63 -1.30 4.65 -9.26
C THR A 63 -0.94 5.12 -7.86
N HIS A 64 -0.15 4.30 -7.15
CA HIS A 64 0.47 4.67 -5.90
C HIS A 64 1.98 4.82 -6.12
N VAL A 65 2.48 6.04 -5.93
CA VAL A 65 3.91 6.38 -6.01
C VAL A 65 4.47 6.36 -4.59
N LEU A 66 5.44 5.47 -4.35
CA LEU A 66 6.22 5.44 -3.11
C LEU A 66 7.57 6.10 -3.33
N VAL A 67 7.87 7.17 -2.59
CA VAL A 67 9.14 7.89 -2.67
C VAL A 67 10.10 7.37 -1.59
N ALA A 68 11.31 6.96 -1.97
CA ALA A 68 12.33 6.40 -1.08
C ALA A 68 13.03 7.46 -0.23
N THR A 69 12.38 7.89 0.85
CA THR A 69 12.94 8.94 1.72
C THR A 69 13.91 8.39 2.77
N GLY A 70 13.94 7.08 3.01
CA GLY A 70 14.68 6.46 4.12
C GLY A 70 14.17 6.82 5.52
N LYS A 71 13.22 7.75 5.66
CA LYS A 71 12.63 8.20 6.93
C LYS A 71 11.53 7.25 7.38
N SER A 72 11.18 7.27 8.66
CA SER A 72 10.06 6.49 9.23
C SER A 72 8.90 7.33 9.74
N ASP A 73 9.01 8.66 9.68
CA ASP A 73 7.99 9.64 10.04
C ASP A 73 8.18 10.91 9.18
N TRP A 74 7.08 11.61 8.91
CA TRP A 74 7.02 12.71 7.95
C TRP A 74 6.13 13.84 8.45
N THR A 75 6.12 14.96 7.72
CA THR A 75 5.04 15.95 7.87
C THR A 75 3.68 15.32 7.56
N GLU A 76 2.60 15.94 8.06
CA GLU A 76 1.22 15.44 7.87
C GLU A 76 0.83 15.32 6.40
N HIS A 77 1.25 16.33 5.63
CA HIS A 77 1.00 16.52 4.22
C HIS A 77 2.35 16.52 3.52
N VAL A 78 2.79 15.36 3.03
CA VAL A 78 4.12 15.19 2.42
C VAL A 78 4.29 16.05 1.17
N GLU A 79 3.19 16.35 0.49
CA GLU A 79 3.10 17.30 -0.61
C GLU A 79 3.53 18.74 -0.23
N ASN A 80 3.47 19.10 1.06
CA ASN A 80 3.88 20.41 1.55
C ASN A 80 5.38 20.51 1.87
N GLU A 81 6.15 19.41 1.74
CA GLU A 81 7.60 19.43 1.95
C GLU A 81 8.28 20.11 0.76
N LYS A 82 8.53 21.42 0.90
CA LYS A 82 9.08 22.29 -0.16
C LYS A 82 10.38 21.74 -0.71
N GLY A 83 10.46 21.68 -2.03
CA GLY A 83 11.61 21.18 -2.76
C GLY A 83 11.75 19.66 -2.78
N SER A 84 10.76 18.90 -2.32
CA SER A 84 10.74 17.42 -2.38
C SER A 84 10.15 16.89 -3.69
N LEU A 85 10.36 15.60 -3.98
CA LEU A 85 9.61 14.92 -5.04
C LEU A 85 8.11 14.85 -4.76
N MET A 86 7.71 14.72 -3.49
CA MET A 86 6.29 14.62 -3.13
C MET A 86 5.54 15.91 -3.51
N GLU A 87 6.14 17.08 -3.28
CA GLU A 87 5.61 18.35 -3.77
C GLU A 87 5.52 18.37 -5.30
N ALA A 88 6.57 17.92 -5.99
CA ALA A 88 6.60 17.92 -7.45
C ALA A 88 5.52 17.00 -8.06
N PHE A 89 5.23 15.84 -7.47
CA PHE A 89 4.13 14.97 -7.91
C PHE A 89 2.74 15.56 -7.66
N ASP A 90 2.57 16.38 -6.62
CA ASP A 90 1.28 17.03 -6.32
C ASP A 90 1.01 18.25 -7.21
N ALA A 91 2.05 18.83 -7.81
CA ALA A 91 1.93 19.99 -8.69
C ALA A 91 0.92 19.76 -9.84
N SER A 92 0.13 20.80 -10.15
CA SER A 92 -0.94 20.72 -11.16
C SER A 92 -0.44 20.37 -12.57
N SER A 93 0.79 20.76 -12.92
CA SER A 93 1.45 20.42 -14.18
C SER A 93 1.78 18.93 -14.32
N ASN A 94 1.81 18.21 -13.20
CA ASN A 94 2.22 16.81 -13.12
C ASN A 94 1.05 15.87 -12.81
N GLN A 95 -0.19 16.36 -12.90
CA GLN A 95 -1.36 15.50 -12.75
C GLN A 95 -1.45 14.49 -13.89
N SER A 96 -1.92 13.29 -13.56
CA SER A 96 -2.18 12.21 -14.49
C SER A 96 -3.45 12.48 -15.30
N LYS A 97 -3.48 11.99 -16.54
CA LYS A 97 -4.66 12.06 -17.41
C LYS A 97 -5.74 11.03 -17.02
N HIS A 98 -5.38 10.04 -16.20
CA HIS A 98 -6.25 8.95 -15.75
C HIS A 98 -6.81 9.14 -14.34
N GLY A 99 -6.61 10.33 -13.76
CA GLY A 99 -7.17 10.70 -12.46
C GLY A 99 -6.14 10.76 -11.35
N ARG A 100 -6.58 10.51 -10.11
CA ARG A 100 -5.75 10.75 -8.92
C ARG A 100 -4.61 9.73 -8.81
N MET A 101 -3.42 10.25 -8.53
CA MET A 101 -2.30 9.47 -8.02
C MET A 101 -2.27 9.55 -6.48
N MET A 102 -1.96 8.44 -5.82
CA MET A 102 -1.65 8.43 -4.40
C MET A 102 -0.14 8.56 -4.25
N ILE A 103 0.33 9.57 -3.50
CA ILE A 103 1.76 9.79 -3.26
C ILE A 103 2.03 9.50 -1.78
N SER A 104 2.97 8.60 -1.49
CA SER A 104 3.44 8.37 -0.13
C SER A 104 4.96 8.47 -0.07
N ALA A 105 5.45 9.13 0.97
CA ALA A 105 6.84 8.99 1.38
C ALA A 105 7.02 7.66 2.12
N SER A 106 8.15 6.99 1.93
CA SER A 106 8.41 5.66 2.47
C SER A 106 9.80 5.54 3.08
N ASN A 107 9.97 4.59 4.01
CA ASN A 107 11.25 4.18 4.56
C ASN A 107 12.07 3.30 3.62
N LEU A 108 11.57 3.06 2.39
CA LEU A 108 12.36 2.50 1.30
C LEU A 108 13.69 3.27 1.19
N GLN A 109 14.78 2.54 1.01
CA GLN A 109 16.10 3.09 0.76
C GLN A 109 16.28 3.31 -0.73
N SER A 110 16.82 4.47 -1.10
CA SER A 110 17.25 4.73 -2.47
C SER A 110 18.41 3.81 -2.85
N HIS A 111 18.43 3.38 -4.10
CA HIS A 111 19.55 2.63 -4.65
C HIS A 111 20.71 3.60 -4.89
N HIS A 112 21.65 3.72 -3.95
CA HIS A 112 22.85 4.55 -4.10
C HIS A 112 24.09 3.67 -4.22
N GLU A 113 24.81 3.80 -5.33
CA GLU A 113 26.19 3.34 -5.47
C GLU A 113 27.09 4.32 -4.70
N GLU A 114 27.44 3.96 -3.47
CA GLU A 114 28.57 4.39 -2.60
C GLU A 114 29.06 5.88 -2.53
N GLU A 115 28.48 6.86 -3.23
CA GLU A 115 28.90 8.26 -3.15
C GLU A 115 27.73 9.19 -2.77
N GLU A 116 27.75 9.69 -1.52
CA GLU A 116 26.85 10.72 -1.00
C GLU A 116 27.10 12.07 -1.69
N ASN A 117 26.56 12.25 -2.90
CA ASN A 117 26.42 13.57 -3.52
C ASN A 117 25.00 14.10 -3.28
N GLU A 118 24.88 15.36 -2.84
CA GLU A 118 23.60 16.06 -2.59
C GLU A 118 22.69 16.18 -3.82
N ASN A 119 23.21 15.84 -5.01
CA ASN A 119 22.48 15.89 -6.29
C ASN A 119 22.00 14.52 -6.78
N ASN A 120 22.09 13.48 -5.96
CA ASN A 120 21.58 12.16 -6.34
C ASN A 120 20.06 12.15 -6.22
N GLY A 121 19.36 12.00 -7.34
CA GLY A 121 17.92 11.73 -7.35
C GLY A 121 17.54 10.54 -6.46
N THR A 122 16.25 10.37 -6.18
CA THR A 122 15.76 9.32 -5.27
C THR A 122 15.07 8.21 -6.04
N THR A 123 15.04 7.01 -5.45
CA THR A 123 14.26 5.90 -5.99
C THR A 123 12.76 6.12 -5.72
N ILE A 124 11.92 5.78 -6.70
CA ILE A 124 10.48 5.62 -6.49
C ILE A 124 10.03 4.21 -6.87
N LEU A 125 8.99 3.71 -6.20
CA LEU A 125 8.29 2.49 -6.57
C LEU A 125 6.88 2.84 -7.04
N LEU A 126 6.56 2.46 -8.27
CA LEU A 126 5.23 2.58 -8.87
C LEU A 126 4.43 1.30 -8.61
N LEU A 127 3.26 1.45 -8.00
CA LEU A 127 2.29 0.38 -7.78
C LEU A 127 0.96 0.70 -8.48
N PRO A 128 0.24 -0.29 -9.02
CA PRO A 128 0.51 -1.73 -8.95
C PRO A 128 1.37 -2.28 -10.10
N SER A 129 2.12 -1.45 -10.84
CA SER A 129 3.01 -1.94 -11.90
C SER A 129 4.24 -2.68 -11.35
N PHE A 130 4.57 -2.50 -10.06
CA PHE A 130 5.77 -3.08 -9.44
C PHE A 130 7.04 -2.67 -10.23
N THR A 131 7.16 -1.37 -10.53
CA THR A 131 8.28 -0.80 -11.28
C THR A 131 9.05 0.18 -10.40
N PHE A 132 10.35 -0.02 -10.21
CA PHE A 132 11.23 0.97 -9.65
C PHE A 132 11.75 1.91 -10.74
N LEU A 133 11.91 3.19 -10.40
CA LEU A 133 12.70 4.16 -11.14
C LEU A 133 13.70 4.75 -10.16
N ASP A 134 14.99 4.65 -10.48
CA ASP A 134 16.06 5.18 -9.65
C ASP A 134 16.50 6.57 -10.15
N SER A 135 17.21 7.31 -9.29
CA SER A 135 17.76 8.62 -9.61
C SER A 135 16.74 9.63 -10.14
N VAL A 136 15.51 9.61 -9.63
CA VAL A 136 14.44 10.52 -10.05
C VAL A 136 14.62 11.88 -9.39
N HIS A 137 14.63 12.93 -10.20
CA HIS A 137 14.64 14.33 -9.78
C HIS A 137 13.28 14.98 -10.00
N LYS A 138 13.09 16.16 -9.41
CA LYS A 138 11.84 16.92 -9.54
C LYS A 138 11.51 17.29 -10.99
N ALA A 139 12.54 17.57 -11.79
CA ALA A 139 12.38 17.92 -13.20
C ALA A 139 11.83 16.73 -14.02
N ASP A 140 12.09 15.50 -13.57
CA ASP A 140 11.73 14.28 -14.28
C ASP A 140 10.27 13.88 -14.06
N VAL A 141 9.58 14.48 -13.08
CA VAL A 141 8.23 14.04 -12.66
C VAL A 141 7.22 14.05 -13.80
N ARG A 142 7.26 15.04 -14.70
CA ARG A 142 6.35 15.06 -15.86
C ARG A 142 6.58 13.87 -16.78
N GLU A 143 7.85 13.54 -17.03
CA GLU A 143 8.23 12.36 -17.80
C GLU A 143 7.79 11.08 -17.08
N VAL A 144 8.00 10.98 -15.77
CA VAL A 144 7.52 9.84 -14.95
C VAL A 144 6.03 9.62 -15.17
N VAL A 145 5.24 10.68 -15.06
CA VAL A 145 3.78 10.62 -15.20
C VAL A 145 3.38 10.24 -16.61
N ASP A 146 3.88 10.91 -17.64
CA ASP A 146 3.50 10.60 -19.02
C ASP A 146 3.90 9.19 -19.45
N ARG A 147 5.14 8.80 -19.11
CA ARG A 147 5.83 7.68 -19.75
C ARG A 147 5.69 6.38 -18.98
N TYR A 148 5.72 6.45 -17.64
CA TYR A 148 5.73 5.27 -16.77
C TYR A 148 4.43 5.09 -15.98
N ILE A 149 3.54 6.09 -16.00
CA ILE A 149 2.22 6.01 -15.34
C ILE A 149 1.08 6.02 -16.37
N ASP A 150 0.99 7.04 -17.22
CA ASP A 150 -0.14 7.23 -18.14
C ASP A 150 -0.04 6.32 -19.38
N ALA A 151 1.12 6.25 -20.03
CA ALA A 151 1.30 5.44 -21.24
C ALA A 151 1.03 3.94 -21.01
N PRO A 152 1.48 3.27 -19.93
CA PRO A 152 1.13 1.87 -19.66
C PRO A 152 -0.38 1.63 -19.55
N LEU A 153 -1.13 2.58 -18.98
CA LEU A 153 -2.59 2.48 -18.86
C LEU A 153 -3.28 2.63 -20.23
N SER A 154 -2.74 3.45 -21.12
CA SER A 154 -3.25 3.64 -22.48
C SER A 154 -2.83 2.54 -23.45
N ASN A 155 -1.63 1.98 -23.29
CA ASN A 155 -0.96 1.13 -24.29
C ASN A 155 -0.79 -0.33 -23.84
N LYS A 156 -1.66 -0.84 -22.96
CA LYS A 156 -1.62 -2.23 -22.45
C LYS A 156 -0.25 -2.62 -21.86
N GLY A 157 0.35 -1.72 -21.09
CA GLY A 157 1.62 -1.96 -20.40
C GLY A 157 2.88 -1.68 -21.21
N LEU A 158 2.77 -1.28 -22.48
CA LEU A 158 3.93 -0.96 -23.31
C LEU A 158 4.46 0.45 -23.00
N VAL A 159 5.71 0.50 -22.54
CA VAL A 159 6.52 1.73 -22.47
C VAL A 159 7.43 1.74 -23.69
N ALA A 160 7.21 2.67 -24.62
CA ALA A 160 8.08 2.83 -25.78
C ALA A 160 9.52 3.12 -25.33
N HIS A 161 10.55 2.67 -26.03
CA HIS A 161 11.91 3.10 -25.72
C HIS A 161 12.09 4.56 -26.15
N ASP A 162 12.61 5.41 -25.27
CA ASP A 162 12.99 6.79 -25.61
C ASP A 162 14.49 6.97 -25.31
N PRO A 163 15.34 7.11 -26.34
CA PRO A 163 16.78 7.29 -26.16
C PRO A 163 17.15 8.62 -25.49
N ALA A 164 16.24 9.59 -25.38
CA ALA A 164 16.48 10.83 -24.65
C ALA A 164 16.19 10.71 -23.14
N SER A 165 15.47 9.68 -22.71
CA SER A 165 15.15 9.42 -21.30
C SER A 165 16.40 8.99 -20.55
N GLN A 166 16.70 9.67 -19.44
CA GLN A 166 17.75 9.26 -18.50
C GLN A 166 17.21 8.36 -17.38
N LEU A 167 15.89 8.19 -17.32
CA LEU A 167 15.22 7.34 -16.34
C LEU A 167 15.30 5.87 -16.73
N SER A 168 15.87 5.06 -15.85
CA SER A 168 15.97 3.61 -16.05
C SER A 168 14.94 2.87 -15.20
N PRO A 169 13.89 2.27 -15.80
CA PRO A 169 12.96 1.42 -15.07
C PRO A 169 13.59 0.05 -14.76
N ARG A 170 13.41 -0.44 -13.55
CA ARG A 170 13.72 -1.83 -13.20
C ARG A 170 12.54 -2.53 -12.53
N PRO A 171 12.36 -3.84 -12.74
CA PRO A 171 11.28 -4.58 -12.09
C PRO A 171 11.49 -4.65 -10.58
N CYS A 172 10.42 -4.45 -9.82
CA CYS A 172 10.39 -4.77 -8.40
C CYS A 172 10.37 -6.29 -8.23
N GLN A 173 11.36 -6.81 -7.50
CA GLN A 173 11.56 -8.25 -7.34
C GLN A 173 10.61 -8.87 -6.32
N TYR A 174 9.91 -8.09 -5.49
CA TYR A 174 8.93 -8.61 -4.55
C TYR A 174 7.71 -9.20 -5.27
N ASP A 175 7.19 -10.31 -4.76
CA ASP A 175 5.87 -10.83 -5.14
C ASP A 175 4.76 -10.01 -4.47
N TYR A 176 5.07 -9.49 -3.28
CA TYR A 176 4.13 -8.77 -2.43
C TYR A 176 4.78 -7.54 -1.80
N VAL A 177 4.02 -6.45 -1.72
CA VAL A 177 4.41 -5.24 -1.00
C VAL A 177 3.34 -4.93 0.04
N VAL A 178 3.75 -4.87 1.31
CA VAL A 178 2.88 -4.49 2.43
C VAL A 178 3.26 -3.10 2.91
N LEU A 179 2.30 -2.18 2.90
CA LEU A 179 2.49 -0.81 3.36
C LEU A 179 1.77 -0.59 4.67
N LEU A 180 2.50 -0.04 5.65
CA LEU A 180 2.01 0.26 6.97
C LEU A 180 2.10 1.78 7.20
N CYS A 181 0.97 2.42 7.41
CA CYS A 181 0.97 3.84 7.78
C CYS A 181 1.63 4.01 9.16
N SER A 182 2.77 4.70 9.22
CA SER A 182 3.56 4.89 10.46
C SER A 182 3.58 6.34 10.95
N HIS A 183 2.81 7.22 10.32
CA HIS A 183 2.80 8.65 10.67
C HIS A 183 2.50 8.88 12.15
N ARG A 184 3.24 9.79 12.80
CA ARG A 184 3.13 10.06 14.24
C ARG A 184 2.83 11.52 14.59
N ARG A 185 3.27 12.49 13.78
CA ARG A 185 3.28 13.92 14.16
C ARG A 185 1.90 14.51 14.43
N ARG A 186 0.87 14.12 13.67
CA ARG A 186 -0.52 14.56 13.89
C ARG A 186 -1.29 13.68 14.85
N ASP A 187 -1.22 12.37 14.61
CA ASP A 187 -1.89 11.34 15.39
C ASP A 187 -0.91 10.18 15.57
N ALA A 188 -0.57 9.87 16.81
CA ALA A 188 0.42 8.87 17.14
C ALA A 188 -0.06 7.42 16.94
N ARG A 189 -1.35 7.16 16.73
CA ARG A 189 -1.90 5.78 16.69
C ARG A 189 -1.22 4.94 15.60
N CYS A 190 -1.04 5.50 14.40
CA CYS A 190 -0.34 4.82 13.31
C CYS A 190 1.15 4.59 13.65
N GLY A 191 1.86 5.61 14.14
CA GLY A 191 3.25 5.46 14.59
C GLY A 191 3.46 4.50 15.76
N ILE A 192 2.45 4.31 16.62
CA ILE A 192 2.50 3.32 17.71
C ILE A 192 2.21 1.90 17.18
N THR A 193 1.23 1.75 16.29
CA THR A 193 0.73 0.44 15.86
C THR A 193 1.55 -0.18 14.73
N ALA A 194 2.05 0.60 13.78
CA ALA A 194 2.76 0.08 12.62
C ALA A 194 3.98 -0.81 12.97
N PRO A 195 4.87 -0.45 13.94
CA PRO A 195 5.97 -1.32 14.33
C PRO A 195 5.52 -2.66 14.93
N LEU A 196 4.38 -2.67 15.64
CA LEU A 196 3.82 -3.88 16.23
C LEU A 196 3.29 -4.82 15.15
N ILE A 197 2.57 -4.26 14.17
CA ILE A 197 2.06 -5.03 13.02
C ILE A 197 3.22 -5.55 12.17
N LYS A 198 4.24 -4.73 11.91
CA LYS A 198 5.45 -5.16 11.19
C LYS A 198 6.11 -6.35 11.87
N LYS A 199 6.33 -6.27 13.20
CA LYS A 199 6.97 -7.33 13.98
C LYS A 199 6.23 -8.66 13.88
N GLU A 200 4.90 -8.66 13.98
CA GLU A 200 4.11 -9.90 13.88
C GLU A 200 4.01 -10.43 12.44
N LEU A 201 3.89 -9.57 11.44
CA LEU A 201 3.97 -9.99 10.03
C LEU A 201 5.32 -10.67 9.74
N GLU A 202 6.42 -10.08 10.20
CA GLU A 202 7.75 -10.69 10.10
C GLU A 202 7.82 -12.06 10.76
N ARG A 203 7.27 -12.19 11.98
CA ARG A 203 7.25 -13.47 12.71
C ARG A 203 6.57 -14.57 11.90
N HIS A 204 5.47 -14.26 11.21
CA HIS A 204 4.73 -15.23 10.40
C HIS A 204 5.34 -15.47 9.01
N LEU A 205 6.05 -14.49 8.44
CA LEU A 205 6.67 -14.61 7.12
C LEU A 205 8.03 -15.31 7.13
N ARG A 206 8.80 -15.17 8.23
CA ARG A 206 10.14 -15.78 8.35
C ARG A 206 10.14 -17.31 8.24
N PRO A 207 9.26 -18.07 8.93
CA PRO A 207 9.20 -19.53 8.79
C PRO A 207 8.83 -20.01 7.39
N LEU A 208 8.14 -19.17 6.61
CA LEU A 208 7.79 -19.45 5.21
C LEU A 208 8.92 -19.07 4.24
N GLY A 209 10.01 -18.47 4.71
CA GLY A 209 11.09 -17.95 3.85
C GLY A 209 10.66 -16.77 2.98
N LEU A 210 9.54 -16.12 3.29
CA LEU A 210 8.93 -15.09 2.45
C LEU A 210 9.30 -13.66 2.84
N TYR A 211 9.77 -13.43 4.07
CA TYR A 211 10.18 -12.08 4.47
C TYR A 211 11.42 -11.64 3.68
N ARG A 212 11.43 -10.37 3.25
CA ARG A 212 12.58 -9.67 2.69
C ARG A 212 12.83 -8.40 3.52
N ASP A 213 13.99 -8.32 4.17
CA ASP A 213 14.41 -7.06 4.78
C ASP A 213 15.11 -6.15 3.77
N ALA A 214 15.63 -5.01 4.22
CA ALA A 214 16.22 -3.99 3.35
C ALA A 214 17.49 -4.48 2.62
N ASN A 215 18.18 -5.50 3.15
CA ASN A 215 19.43 -6.01 2.61
C ASN A 215 19.24 -7.37 1.91
N ASP A 216 18.00 -7.83 1.77
CA ASP A 216 17.68 -9.13 1.18
C ASP A 216 17.35 -8.98 -0.32
N GLU A 217 18.33 -9.30 -1.16
CA GLU A 217 18.22 -9.19 -2.62
C GLU A 217 17.55 -10.40 -3.29
N ARG A 218 17.12 -11.40 -2.52
CA ARG A 218 16.50 -12.61 -3.09
C ARG A 218 15.20 -12.24 -3.81
N PRO A 219 14.98 -12.75 -5.04
CA PRO A 219 13.74 -12.49 -5.74
C PRO A 219 12.52 -13.07 -5.01
N GLY A 220 11.36 -12.51 -5.31
CA GLY A 220 10.08 -12.86 -4.74
C GLY A 220 9.91 -12.41 -3.29
N GLY A 221 8.94 -13.01 -2.60
CA GLY A 221 8.67 -12.74 -1.18
C GLY A 221 7.99 -11.39 -0.93
N VAL A 222 8.13 -10.89 0.30
CA VAL A 222 7.36 -9.79 0.85
C VAL A 222 8.27 -8.68 1.37
N GLY A 223 8.19 -7.50 0.74
CA GLY A 223 8.72 -6.26 1.28
C GLY A 223 7.69 -5.58 2.18
N ILE A 224 8.06 -5.20 3.41
CA ILE A 224 7.20 -4.47 4.35
C ILE A 224 7.76 -3.07 4.58
N PHE A 225 7.01 -2.05 4.19
CA PHE A 225 7.44 -0.66 4.24
C PHE A 225 6.53 0.19 5.12
N PHE A 226 7.15 1.10 5.84
CA PHE A 226 6.46 2.23 6.46
C PHE A 226 6.20 3.30 5.41
N VAL A 227 5.04 3.92 5.51
CA VAL A 227 4.62 5.01 4.63
C VAL A 227 4.00 6.16 5.41
N SER A 228 4.02 7.34 4.79
CA SER A 228 3.34 8.54 5.27
C SER A 228 1.83 8.36 5.38
N HIS A 229 1.14 9.39 5.85
CA HIS A 229 -0.29 9.30 6.15
C HIS A 229 -1.13 8.93 4.92
N VAL A 230 -1.79 7.77 4.97
CA VAL A 230 -2.68 7.26 3.92
C VAL A 230 -4.15 7.68 4.09
N GLY A 231 -4.49 8.38 5.18
CA GLY A 231 -5.88 8.65 5.57
C GLY A 231 -6.50 7.58 6.46
N GLY A 232 -7.38 8.01 7.37
CA GLY A 232 -8.10 7.09 8.25
C GLY A 232 -7.32 6.63 9.49
N HIS A 233 -6.47 7.50 10.06
CA HIS A 233 -5.73 7.20 11.31
C HIS A 233 -6.64 6.79 12.48
N LYS A 234 -7.90 7.29 12.53
CA LYS A 234 -8.89 6.85 13.52
C LYS A 234 -9.22 5.36 13.44
N PHE A 235 -8.95 4.72 12.30
CA PHE A 235 -9.14 3.29 12.03
C PHE A 235 -7.81 2.51 12.08
N SER A 236 -6.76 3.03 12.73
CA SER A 236 -5.46 2.36 12.85
C SER A 236 -5.58 0.92 13.42
N ALA A 237 -4.71 -0.02 13.06
CA ALA A 237 -3.62 0.10 12.10
C ALA A 237 -4.12 -0.04 10.65
N ASN A 238 -3.61 0.79 9.73
CA ASN A 238 -3.89 0.66 8.29
C ASN A 238 -2.80 -0.19 7.63
N VAL A 239 -3.22 -1.18 6.83
CA VAL A 239 -2.35 -2.12 6.12
C VAL A 239 -2.82 -2.19 4.66
N LEU A 240 -1.97 -1.84 3.71
CA LEU A 240 -2.24 -2.02 2.28
C LEU A 240 -1.41 -3.20 1.78
N VAL A 241 -2.05 -4.22 1.22
CA VAL A 241 -1.40 -5.41 0.69
C VAL A 241 -1.48 -5.37 -0.82
N TYR A 242 -0.35 -5.19 -1.49
CA TYR A 242 -0.22 -5.32 -2.93
C TYR A 242 0.27 -6.73 -3.29
N ARG A 243 -0.39 -7.36 -4.26
CA ARG A 243 -0.04 -8.69 -4.79
C ARG A 243 0.24 -8.55 -6.29
N LYS A 244 1.51 -8.76 -6.67
CA LYS A 244 2.01 -8.48 -8.04
C LYS A 244 1.31 -9.31 -9.10
N ALA A 245 1.28 -10.63 -8.92
CA ALA A 245 0.77 -11.57 -9.92
C ALA A 245 -0.73 -11.40 -10.23
N GLN A 246 -1.51 -10.88 -9.27
CA GLN A 246 -2.95 -10.64 -9.43
C GLN A 246 -3.28 -9.18 -9.71
N GLU A 247 -2.26 -8.31 -9.80
CA GLU A 247 -2.44 -6.85 -9.90
C GLU A 247 -3.49 -6.34 -8.89
N GLN A 248 -3.37 -6.80 -7.65
CA GLN A 248 -4.38 -6.65 -6.61
C GLN A 248 -3.84 -5.77 -5.49
N MET A 249 -4.69 -4.90 -4.95
CA MET A 249 -4.43 -4.16 -3.72
C MET A 249 -5.61 -4.31 -2.77
N ILE A 250 -5.34 -4.80 -1.56
CA ILE A 250 -6.33 -4.97 -0.50
C ILE A 250 -5.98 -3.99 0.64
N TRP A 251 -6.89 -3.06 0.95
CA TRP A 251 -6.69 -2.09 2.03
C TRP A 251 -7.47 -2.50 3.27
N LEU A 252 -6.74 -2.86 4.32
CA LEU A 252 -7.27 -3.21 5.63
C LEU A 252 -7.05 -2.10 6.67
N ALA A 253 -7.93 -2.04 7.66
CA ALA A 253 -7.85 -1.19 8.84
C ALA A 253 -8.20 -1.97 10.11
N ARG A 254 -8.02 -1.33 11.27
CA ARG A 254 -8.26 -1.89 12.61
C ARG A 254 -7.44 -3.15 12.87
N ILE A 255 -6.31 -3.26 12.19
CA ILE A 255 -5.44 -4.42 12.31
C ILE A 255 -4.74 -4.41 13.67
N ARG A 256 -4.66 -5.60 14.27
CA ARG A 256 -4.03 -5.89 15.54
C ARG A 256 -3.00 -7.02 15.33
N PRO A 257 -2.01 -7.15 16.23
CA PRO A 257 -1.04 -8.25 16.23
C PRO A 257 -1.66 -9.62 15.92
N GLU A 258 -2.76 -9.95 16.59
CA GLU A 258 -3.42 -11.24 16.51
C GLU A 258 -4.02 -11.58 15.12
N HIS A 259 -4.26 -10.58 14.28
CA HIS A 259 -4.75 -10.80 12.91
C HIS A 259 -3.64 -11.14 11.91
N CYS A 260 -2.36 -10.92 12.27
CA CYS A 260 -1.24 -11.01 11.31
C CYS A 260 -1.06 -12.41 10.72
N ALA A 261 -1.32 -13.46 11.49
CA ALA A 261 -1.30 -14.84 11.01
C ALA A 261 -2.28 -15.06 9.84
N GLY A 262 -3.53 -14.61 10.01
CA GLY A 262 -4.58 -14.70 9.00
C GLY A 262 -4.28 -13.82 7.78
N ILE A 263 -3.71 -12.62 7.99
CA ILE A 263 -3.29 -11.74 6.89
C ILE A 263 -2.23 -12.41 6.02
N VAL A 264 -1.22 -13.05 6.63
CA VAL A 264 -0.20 -13.78 5.87
C VAL A 264 -0.82 -14.97 5.14
N LYS A 265 -1.55 -15.83 5.85
CA LYS A 265 -2.09 -17.07 5.30
C LYS A 265 -3.13 -16.87 4.20
N TYR A 266 -4.03 -15.90 4.37
CA TYR A 266 -5.20 -15.73 3.51
C TYR A 266 -5.13 -14.47 2.65
N THR A 267 -4.88 -13.29 3.25
CA THR A 267 -4.89 -12.04 2.50
C THR A 267 -3.73 -11.95 1.51
N LEU A 268 -2.51 -12.19 1.98
CA LEU A 268 -1.31 -12.03 1.19
C LEU A 268 -1.17 -13.18 0.18
N LEU A 269 -1.25 -14.43 0.65
CA LEU A 269 -1.02 -15.59 -0.21
C LEU A 269 -2.21 -15.90 -1.13
N GLN A 270 -3.45 -15.75 -0.66
CA GLN A 270 -4.64 -16.21 -1.38
C GLN A 270 -5.54 -15.08 -1.90
N GLY A 271 -5.33 -13.83 -1.46
CA GLY A 271 -6.21 -12.71 -1.80
C GLY A 271 -7.58 -12.77 -1.12
N LYS A 272 -7.72 -13.54 -0.04
CA LYS A 272 -8.95 -13.69 0.75
C LYS A 272 -8.91 -12.81 2.00
N VAL A 273 -10.04 -12.27 2.44
CA VAL A 273 -10.14 -11.45 3.65
C VAL A 273 -10.76 -12.25 4.80
N VAL A 274 -10.16 -12.18 5.99
CA VAL A 274 -10.61 -12.94 7.17
C VAL A 274 -11.87 -12.32 7.77
N HIS A 275 -11.84 -11.01 8.02
CA HIS A 275 -12.89 -10.25 8.72
C HIS A 275 -13.30 -9.01 7.90
N PRO A 276 -13.89 -9.18 6.70
CA PRO A 276 -14.15 -8.06 5.80
C PRO A 276 -15.13 -7.03 6.37
N GLU A 277 -16.10 -7.47 7.17
CA GLU A 277 -17.11 -6.62 7.80
C GLU A 277 -16.53 -5.59 8.78
N SER A 278 -15.40 -5.92 9.39
CA SER A 278 -14.77 -5.10 10.42
C SER A 278 -13.46 -4.46 9.98
N GLN A 279 -12.77 -5.02 8.98
CA GLN A 279 -11.41 -4.61 8.62
C GLN A 279 -11.24 -4.11 7.18
N LEU A 280 -12.09 -4.52 6.23
CA LEU A 280 -11.89 -4.16 4.82
C LEU A 280 -12.32 -2.72 4.55
N ARG A 281 -11.42 -1.93 3.96
CA ARG A 281 -11.71 -0.56 3.51
C ARG A 281 -12.09 -0.47 2.04
N GLY A 282 -11.47 -1.30 1.22
CA GLY A 282 -11.61 -1.24 -0.24
C GLY A 282 -10.34 -1.74 -0.92
N GLY A 283 -10.23 -1.48 -2.21
CA GLY A 283 -9.11 -1.91 -3.02
C GLY A 283 -9.50 -2.18 -4.46
N PHE A 284 -8.63 -2.90 -5.16
CA PHE A 284 -8.87 -3.33 -6.54
C PHE A 284 -8.29 -4.72 -6.79
N ASP A 285 -8.84 -5.37 -7.81
CA ASP A 285 -8.35 -6.60 -8.41
C ASP A 285 -8.45 -6.43 -9.92
N ARG A 286 -7.33 -6.04 -10.55
CA ARG A 286 -7.33 -5.70 -11.99
C ARG A 286 -7.54 -6.92 -12.86
N CYS A 287 -7.02 -8.09 -12.47
CA CYS A 287 -7.24 -9.34 -13.19
C CYS A 287 -8.73 -9.73 -13.23
N ARG A 288 -9.48 -9.47 -12.15
CA ARG A 288 -10.94 -9.69 -12.12
C ARG A 288 -11.77 -8.48 -12.56
N GLY A 289 -11.15 -7.33 -12.81
CA GLY A 289 -11.82 -6.11 -13.25
C GLY A 289 -12.76 -5.50 -12.21
N VAL A 290 -12.48 -5.69 -10.91
CA VAL A 290 -13.32 -5.19 -9.81
C VAL A 290 -12.58 -4.18 -8.93
N THR A 291 -13.29 -3.16 -8.48
CA THR A 291 -12.77 -2.09 -7.62
C THR A 291 -13.79 -1.67 -6.58
N SER A 292 -13.31 -1.26 -5.40
CA SER A 292 -14.11 -0.62 -4.37
C SER A 292 -13.30 0.51 -3.76
N TRP A 293 -13.79 1.73 -3.91
CA TRP A 293 -13.18 2.93 -3.35
C TRP A 293 -14.04 3.44 -2.21
#